data_AF-A0A1E3XIT8-F1
#
_entry.id   AF-A0A1E3XIT8-F1
#
_cell.length_a   1.000
_cell.length_b   1.000
_cell.length_c   1.000
_cell.angle_alpha   90.00
_cell.angle_beta   90.00
_cell.angle_gamma   90.00
#
_symmetry.space_group_name_H-M   'P 1'
#
loop_
_entity.id
_entity.type
_entity.pdbx_description
1 polymer ?
#
loop_
_entity_poly.entity_id
_entity_poly.type
_entity_poly.pdbx_seq_one_letter_code
_entity_poly.pdbx_strand_id
1 'polypeptide(L)'
;MDIKKQTQEEYFFNLRHEPFIESPENYLKELCHFLGVDAPSDYLNDCASIVFKSPHKSRNDIKWSQELIDLVKKRMGEFPFLHGYSYEC
;
A
#
# COMPACT_ATOMS: atom_id res chain seq x y z
N MET A 1 16.11 7.60 -11.95
CA MET A 1 15.86 9.00 -11.55
C MET A 1 15.05 8.97 -10.27
N ASP A 2 15.61 9.46 -9.16
CA ASP A 2 14.86 9.60 -7.91
C ASP A 2 13.98 10.85 -8.02
N ILE A 3 12.77 10.71 -8.57
CA ILE A 3 11.82 11.81 -8.74
C ILE A 3 11.51 12.48 -7.38
N LYS A 4 11.50 11.70 -6.29
CA LYS A 4 11.38 12.22 -4.91
C LYS A 4 12.53 13.12 -4.45
N LYS A 5 13.72 13.05 -5.08
CA LYS A 5 14.85 13.94 -4.77
C LYS A 5 14.80 15.27 -5.54
N GLN A 6 13.89 15.38 -6.51
CA GLN A 6 13.78 16.55 -7.40
C GLN A 6 12.51 17.37 -7.13
N THR A 7 11.67 16.92 -6.19
CA THR A 7 10.37 17.51 -5.86
C THR A 7 10.20 17.49 -4.34
N GLN A 8 9.46 18.46 -3.78
CA GLN A 8 9.15 18.50 -2.35
C GLN A 8 8.27 17.31 -1.94
N GLU A 9 8.47 16.80 -0.74
CA GLU A 9 7.77 15.62 -0.22
C GLU A 9 6.25 15.82 -0.14
N GLU A 10 5.81 17.06 0.08
CA GLU A 10 4.40 17.48 0.12
C GLU A 10 3.63 17.24 -1.19
N TYR A 11 4.31 16.99 -2.31
CA TYR A 11 3.68 16.62 -3.58
C TYR A 11 3.53 15.10 -3.77
N PHE A 12 3.89 14.30 -2.76
CA PHE A 12 3.75 12.85 -2.81
C PHE A 12 2.80 12.34 -1.72
N PHE A 13 1.72 11.72 -2.15
CA PHE A 13 0.90 10.90 -1.29
C PHE A 13 1.42 9.45 -1.33
N ASN A 14 1.93 8.95 -0.19
CA ASN A 14 2.39 7.58 -0.08
C ASN A 14 1.28 6.70 0.49
N LEU A 15 0.95 5.63 -0.22
CA LEU A 15 -0.06 4.66 0.19
C LEU A 15 0.53 3.25 0.06
N ARG A 16 0.15 2.37 1.00
CA ARG A 16 0.47 0.95 0.97
C ARG A 16 -0.78 0.15 0.62
N HIS A 17 -0.63 -0.85 -0.23
CA HIS A 17 -1.75 -1.60 -0.80
C HIS A 17 -2.58 -2.35 0.25
N GLU A 18 -1.92 -3.06 1.17
CA GLU A 18 -2.58 -3.88 2.19
C GLU A 18 -3.32 -3.00 3.22
N PRO A 19 -2.70 -1.96 3.81
CA PRO A 19 -3.42 -1.02 4.67
C PRO A 19 -4.57 -0.29 3.95
N PHE A 20 -4.42 0.01 2.66
CA PHE A 20 -5.49 0.60 1.87
C PHE A 20 -6.69 -0.34 1.74
N ILE A 21 -6.47 -1.62 1.47
CA ILE A 21 -7.55 -2.61 1.41
C ILE A 21 -8.23 -2.80 2.78
N GLU A 22 -7.48 -2.72 3.88
CA GLU A 22 -8.04 -2.85 5.24
C GLU A 22 -8.88 -1.65 5.66
N SER A 23 -8.64 -0.46 5.11
CA SER A 23 -9.34 0.78 5.49
C SER A 23 -9.49 1.76 4.32
N PRO A 24 -10.18 1.36 3.24
CA PRO A 24 -10.20 2.13 1.99
C PRO A 24 -10.82 3.51 2.17
N GLU A 25 -11.89 3.65 2.95
CA GLU A 25 -12.57 4.94 3.21
C GLU A 25 -11.61 5.97 3.83
N ASN A 26 -10.78 5.56 4.80
CA ASN A 26 -9.84 6.46 5.47
C ASN A 26 -8.76 6.95 4.50
N TYR A 27 -8.16 6.04 3.75
CA TYR A 27 -7.12 6.38 2.77
C TYR A 27 -7.67 7.20 1.59
N LEU A 28 -8.89 6.91 1.12
CA LEU A 28 -9.55 7.71 0.08
C LEU A 28 -9.83 9.13 0.57
N LYS A 29 -10.27 9.28 1.82
CA LYS A 29 -10.48 10.60 2.44
C LYS A 29 -9.17 11.39 2.53
N GLU A 30 -8.09 10.75 2.99
CA GLU A 30 -6.77 11.36 3.06
C GLU A 30 -6.25 11.76 1.67
N LEU A 31 -6.46 10.90 0.66
CA LEU A 31 -6.09 11.17 -0.72
C LEU A 31 -6.87 12.36 -1.30
N CYS A 32 -8.20 12.40 -1.11
CA CYS A 32 -9.02 13.52 -1.56
C CYS A 32 -8.59 14.83 -0.87
N HIS A 33 -8.33 14.79 0.44
CA HIS A 33 -7.81 15.93 1.18
C HIS A 33 -6.46 16.40 0.63
N PHE A 34 -5.54 15.46 0.35
CA PHE A 34 -4.26 15.75 -0.28
C PHE A 34 -4.41 16.41 -1.66
N LEU A 35 -5.39 15.99 -2.45
CA LEU A 35 -5.69 16.59 -3.76
C LEU A 35 -6.48 17.90 -3.67
N GLY A 36 -6.92 18.32 -2.48
CA GLY A 36 -7.72 19.52 -2.28
C GLY A 36 -9.15 19.41 -2.82
N VAL A 37 -9.72 18.20 -2.84
CA VAL A 37 -11.10 17.95 -3.31
C VAL A 37 -12.00 17.45 -2.17
N ASP A 38 -13.29 17.75 -2.27
CA ASP A 38 -14.28 17.29 -1.30
C ASP A 38 -14.48 15.77 -1.38
N ALA A 39 -14.70 15.16 -0.21
CA ALA A 39 -14.88 13.72 -0.05
C ALA A 39 -16.12 13.44 0.81
N PRO A 40 -17.33 13.60 0.26
CA PRO A 40 -18.55 13.28 0.98
C PRO A 40 -18.64 11.76 1.25
N SER A 41 -19.36 11.39 2.30
CA SER A 41 -19.35 10.00 2.82
C SER A 41 -19.94 9.00 1.84
N ASP A 42 -20.95 9.39 1.06
CA ASP A 42 -21.54 8.55 0.01
C ASP A 42 -20.52 8.21 -1.09
N TYR A 43 -19.78 9.22 -1.57
CA TYR A 43 -18.69 9.03 -2.53
C TYR A 43 -17.61 8.07 -1.99
N LEU A 44 -17.18 8.26 -0.74
CA LEU A 44 -16.18 7.40 -0.10
C LEU A 44 -16.65 5.96 0.02
N ASN A 45 -17.91 5.75 0.41
CA ASN A 45 -18.51 4.43 0.53
C ASN A 45 -18.61 3.73 -0.84
N ASP A 46 -19.06 4.46 -1.87
CA ASP A 46 -19.17 3.94 -3.23
C ASP A 46 -17.79 3.54 -3.77
N CYS A 47 -16.77 4.38 -3.57
CA CYS A 47 -15.40 4.08 -3.98
C CYS A 47 -14.81 2.89 -3.21
N ALA A 48 -15.01 2.85 -1.89
CA ALA A 48 -14.57 1.74 -1.04
C ALA A 48 -15.23 0.42 -1.44
N SER A 49 -16.48 0.43 -1.91
CA SER A 49 -17.22 -0.77 -2.34
C SER A 49 -16.59 -1.49 -3.54
N ILE A 50 -15.80 -0.78 -4.35
CA ILE A 50 -15.09 -1.31 -5.52
C ILE A 50 -13.78 -1.99 -5.11
N VAL A 51 -13.20 -1.60 -3.97
CA VAL A 51 -11.94 -2.15 -3.48
C VAL A 51 -12.13 -3.62 -3.08
N PHE A 52 -11.14 -4.46 -3.40
CA PHE A 52 -11.16 -5.87 -3.01
C PHE A 52 -11.34 -6.02 -1.50
N LYS A 53 -12.15 -6.98 -1.06
CA LYS A 53 -12.39 -7.23 0.38
C LYS A 53 -11.16 -7.71 1.14
N SER A 54 -10.17 -8.25 0.43
CA SER A 54 -8.94 -8.79 1.02
C SER A 54 -7.85 -8.84 -0.05
N PRO A 55 -6.58 -8.56 0.29
CA PRO A 55 -5.48 -8.66 -0.65
C PRO A 55 -5.31 -10.11 -1.11
N HIS A 56 -5.23 -10.31 -2.42
CA HIS A 56 -4.91 -11.62 -2.97
C HIS A 56 -3.42 -11.94 -2.78
N LYS A 57 -3.11 -12.96 -1.98
CA LYS A 57 -1.74 -13.37 -1.62
C LYS A 57 -1.27 -14.51 -2.51
N SER A 58 -1.00 -14.23 -3.79
CA SER A 58 -0.59 -15.25 -4.78
C SER A 58 0.68 -16.02 -4.40
N ARG A 59 1.53 -15.45 -3.53
CA ARG A 59 2.68 -16.15 -2.94
C ARG A 59 2.29 -17.44 -2.19
N ASN A 60 1.05 -17.54 -1.71
CA ASN A 60 0.51 -18.74 -1.06
C ASN A 60 0.06 -19.83 -2.05
N ASP A 61 -0.04 -19.51 -3.35
CA ASP A 61 -0.46 -20.46 -4.39
C ASP A 61 0.64 -21.49 -4.70
N ILE A 62 1.87 -21.23 -4.25
CA ILE A 62 3.02 -22.11 -4.38
C ILE A 62 3.71 -22.29 -3.03
N LYS A 63 4.36 -23.43 -2.85
CA LYS A 63 5.13 -23.70 -1.63
C LYS A 63 6.51 -23.07 -1.74
N TRP A 64 6.75 -22.02 -0.96
CA TRP A 64 8.08 -21.46 -0.77
C TRP A 64 8.87 -22.28 0.25
N SER A 65 10.17 -22.42 0.03
CA SER A 65 11.06 -22.93 1.06
C SER A 65 11.40 -21.82 2.06
N GLN A 66 11.71 -22.18 3.31
CA GLN A 66 12.05 -21.20 4.33
C GLN A 66 13.30 -20.41 3.93
N GLU A 67 14.27 -21.04 3.26
CA GLU A 67 15.49 -20.40 2.78
C GLU A 67 15.18 -19.27 1.77
N LEU A 68 14.19 -19.48 0.90
CA LEU A 68 13.77 -18.46 -0.07
C LEU A 68 13.05 -17.29 0.61
N ILE A 69 12.20 -17.57 1.60
CA ILE A 69 11.52 -16.53 2.39
C ILE A 69 12.56 -15.67 3.13
N ASP A 70 13.53 -16.31 3.79
CA ASP A 70 14.57 -15.62 4.54
C ASP A 70 15.49 -14.81 3.63
N LEU A 71 15.82 -15.34 2.44
CA LEU A 71 16.58 -14.63 1.42
C LEU A 71 15.87 -13.35 0.98
N VAL A 72 14.58 -13.44 0.65
CA VAL A 72 13.78 -12.27 0.24
C VAL A 72 13.71 -11.25 1.37
N LYS A 73 13.41 -11.70 2.60
CA LYS A 73 13.35 -10.83 3.79
C LYS A 73 14.66 -10.08 4.02
N LYS A 74 15.80 -10.75 3.86
CA LYS A 74 17.13 -10.12 3.95
C LYS A 74 17.31 -9.02 2.90
N ARG A 75 16.96 -9.29 1.65
CA ARG A 75 17.12 -8.32 0.55
C ARG A 75 16.16 -7.14 0.67
N MET A 76 14.94 -7.37 1.16
CA MET A 76 13.98 -6.29 1.43
C MET A 76 14.53 -5.25 2.40
N GLY A 77 15.38 -5.67 3.36
CA GLY A 77 16.02 -4.76 4.31
C GLY A 77 16.88 -3.67 3.67
N GLU A 78 17.37 -3.89 2.45
CA GLU A 78 18.17 -2.93 1.67
C GLU A 78 17.34 -1.76 1.14
N PHE A 79 16.00 -1.89 1.11
CA PHE A 79 15.09 -0.91 0.54
C PHE A 79 14.15 -0.34 1.61
N PRO A 80 14.34 0.93 2.05
CA PRO A 80 13.54 1.53 3.12
C PRO A 80 12.01 1.48 2.88
N PHE A 81 11.57 1.61 1.63
CA PHE A 81 10.13 1.56 1.31
C PHE A 81 9.51 0.17 1.49
N LEU A 82 10.32 -0.89 1.53
CA LEU A 82 9.87 -2.26 1.83
C LEU A 82 9.86 -2.56 3.34
N HIS A 83 10.35 -1.66 4.19
CA HIS A 83 10.25 -1.84 5.64
C HIS A 83 8.78 -1.93 6.05
N GLY A 84 8.45 -2.92 6.89
CA GLY A 84 7.09 -3.22 7.33
C GLY A 84 6.36 -4.29 6.49
N TYR A 85 6.90 -4.69 5.34
CA TYR A 85 6.38 -5.84 4.58
C TYR A 85 6.93 -7.16 5.12
N SER A 86 6.11 -8.21 5.09
CA SER A 86 6.49 -9.57 5.45
C SER A 86 5.85 -10.61 4.53
N TYR A 87 6.22 -11.88 4.69
CA TYR A 87 5.58 -12.96 3.94
C TYR A 87 4.13 -13.19 4.39
N GLU A 88 3.76 -12.73 5.58
CA GLU A 88 2.43 -12.90 6.18
C GLU A 88 1.50 -11.73 5.91
N CYS A 89 2.03 -10.51 5.70
CA CYS A 89 1.24 -9.28 5.56
C CYS A 89 0.27 -9.29 4.36
#